data_AF-A0A7J3BC44-F1
#
_entry.id   AF-A0A7J3BC44-F1
#
_cell.length_a   1.000
_cell.length_b   1.000
_cell.length_c   1.000
_cell.angle_alpha   90.00
_cell.angle_beta   90.00
_cell.angle_gamma   90.00
#
_symmetry.space_group_name_H-M   'P 1'
#
loop_
_entity.id
_entity.type
_entity.pdbx_description
1 polymer ?
#
loop_
_entity_poly.entity_id
_entity_poly.type
_entity_poly.pdbx_seq_one_letter_code
_entity_poly.pdbx_strand_id
1 'polypeptide(L)'
;MSRNLCEFKVYMKAAEGEREVAQEIVQVDVRDGETTLRDILGSSKSVKNAIVSRIDVGRERLELVAVPMLAEIQAFLSEYERCLVEQRYDSDLELRWEDVKAKGDEMVRTLWARYKGVKAQ
;
A
#
# COMPACT_ATOMS: atom_id res chain seq x y z
N MET A 1 -15.77 31.85 -11.25
CA MET A 1 -14.56 31.04 -11.39
C MET A 1 -15.00 29.59 -11.47
N SER A 2 -14.85 28.93 -12.62
CA SER A 2 -15.07 27.49 -12.69
C SER A 2 -13.95 26.83 -11.87
N ARG A 3 -14.28 26.11 -10.80
CA ARG A 3 -13.34 25.17 -10.19
C ARG A 3 -13.28 24.00 -11.16
N ASN A 4 -12.20 23.86 -11.91
CA ASN A 4 -11.95 22.60 -12.61
C ASN A 4 -11.61 21.59 -11.50
N LEU A 5 -12.61 20.83 -11.09
CA LEU A 5 -12.40 19.65 -10.26
C LEU A 5 -11.64 18.66 -11.14
N CYS A 6 -10.53 18.15 -10.63
CA CYS A 6 -9.78 17.11 -11.30
C CYS A 6 -10.09 15.81 -10.56
N GLU A 7 -10.92 14.99 -11.18
CA GLU A 7 -11.21 13.64 -10.69
C GLU A 7 -10.33 12.60 -11.40
N PHE A 8 -10.17 11.45 -10.75
CA PHE A 8 -9.35 10.35 -11.23
C PHE A 8 -10.14 9.04 -11.25
N LYS A 9 -9.96 8.29 -12.34
CA LYS A 9 -10.17 6.83 -12.34
C LYS A 9 -8.95 6.15 -11.74
N VAL A 10 -9.21 5.28 -10.78
CA VAL A 10 -8.18 4.62 -10.00
C VAL A 10 -8.05 3.17 -10.43
N TYR A 11 -6.84 2.77 -10.77
CA TYR A 11 -6.51 1.43 -11.23
C TYR A 11 -5.51 0.77 -10.29
N MET A 12 -5.62 -0.53 -10.11
CA MET A 12 -4.67 -1.32 -9.32
C MET A 12 -3.98 -2.33 -10.22
N LYS A 13 -2.64 -2.29 -10.22
CA LYS A 13 -1.82 -3.30 -10.90
C LYS A 13 -1.74 -4.56 -10.05
N ALA A 14 -2.07 -5.69 -10.64
CA ALA A 14 -1.91 -7.03 -10.09
C ALA A 14 -1.10 -7.89 -11.07
N ALA A 15 -0.67 -9.07 -10.61
CA ALA A 15 0.06 -10.03 -11.47
C ALA A 15 -0.77 -10.48 -12.69
N GLU A 16 -2.10 -10.54 -12.54
CA GLU A 16 -3.04 -10.94 -13.59
C GLU A 16 -3.36 -9.82 -14.61
N GLY A 17 -2.86 -8.61 -14.38
CA GLY A 17 -3.19 -7.41 -15.17
C GLY A 17 -3.67 -6.25 -14.31
N GLU A 18 -4.41 -5.33 -14.92
CA GLU A 18 -4.92 -4.14 -14.25
C GLU A 18 -6.42 -4.22 -14.03
N ARG A 19 -6.89 -3.73 -12.88
CA ARG A 19 -8.31 -3.59 -12.58
C ARG A 19 -8.64 -2.17 -12.13
N GLU A 20 -9.79 -1.66 -12.56
CA GLU A 20 -10.35 -0.44 -11.97
C GLU A 20 -10.83 -0.74 -10.54
N VAL A 21 -10.54 0.18 -9.61
CA VAL A 21 -10.91 0.03 -8.19
C VAL A 21 -11.79 1.16 -7.67
N ALA A 22 -11.76 2.33 -8.31
CA ALA A 22 -12.63 3.45 -8.00
C ALA A 22 -12.67 4.44 -9.17
N GLN A 23 -13.65 5.34 -9.16
CA GLN A 23 -13.83 6.42 -10.13
C GLN A 23 -14.25 7.69 -9.38
N GLU A 24 -14.21 8.83 -10.07
CA GLU A 24 -14.59 10.14 -9.50
C GLU A 24 -13.77 10.51 -8.24
N ILE A 25 -12.52 10.03 -8.13
CA ILE A 25 -11.68 10.24 -6.94
C ILE A 25 -10.99 11.60 -7.00
N VAL A 26 -11.12 12.38 -5.93
CA VAL A 26 -10.52 13.73 -5.82
C VAL A 26 -9.51 13.85 -4.69
N GLN A 27 -9.46 12.87 -3.79
CA GLN A 27 -8.49 12.82 -2.70
C GLN A 27 -8.02 11.39 -2.48
N VAL A 28 -6.72 11.25 -2.22
CA VAL A 28 -6.09 10.01 -1.80
C VAL A 28 -5.25 10.28 -0.55
N ASP A 29 -5.39 9.42 0.44
CA ASP A 29 -4.57 9.41 1.65
C ASP A 29 -3.95 8.02 1.81
N VAL A 30 -2.66 7.95 2.16
CA VAL A 30 -1.97 6.68 2.45
C VAL A 30 -1.48 6.71 3.88
N ARG A 31 -2.07 5.90 4.75
CA ARG A 31 -1.76 5.82 6.19
C ARG A 31 -2.06 4.42 6.72
N ASP A 32 -1.32 3.97 7.74
CA ASP A 32 -1.58 2.74 8.48
C ASP A 32 -1.77 1.48 7.60
N GLY A 33 -1.00 1.40 6.52
CA GLY A 33 -1.02 0.31 5.56
C GLY A 33 -2.19 0.38 4.57
N GLU A 34 -2.97 1.46 4.56
CA GLU A 34 -4.15 1.60 3.70
C GLU A 34 -4.08 2.85 2.81
N THR A 35 -4.59 2.71 1.59
CA THR A 35 -4.91 3.85 0.72
C THR A 35 -6.40 4.14 0.82
N THR A 36 -6.78 5.29 1.36
CA THR A 36 -8.16 5.79 1.38
C THR A 36 -8.40 6.69 0.18
N LEU A 37 -9.40 6.34 -0.63
CA LEU A 37 -9.85 7.07 -1.81
C LEU A 37 -11.16 7.78 -1.48
N ARG A 38 -11.24 9.09 -1.68
CA ARG A 38 -12.48 9.88 -1.49
C ARG A 38 -12.99 10.42 -2.82
N ASP A 39 -14.28 10.20 -3.08
CA ASP A 39 -14.95 10.64 -4.29
C ASP A 39 -15.48 12.09 -4.20
N ILE A 40 -15.99 12.61 -5.32
CA ILE A 40 -16.59 13.95 -5.42
C ILE A 40 -17.80 14.16 -4.49
N LEU A 41 -18.47 13.09 -4.06
CA LEU A 41 -19.62 13.13 -3.15
C LEU A 41 -19.18 13.04 -1.67
N GLY A 42 -17.89 12.87 -1.42
CA GLY A 42 -17.30 12.73 -0.09
C GLY A 42 -17.30 11.30 0.44
N SER A 43 -17.79 10.30 -0.30
CA SER A 43 -17.73 8.90 0.10
C SER A 43 -16.30 8.39 0.06
N SER A 44 -15.96 7.41 0.91
CA SER A 44 -14.59 6.89 1.01
C SER A 44 -14.52 5.39 0.86
N LYS A 45 -13.46 4.90 0.22
CA LYS A 45 -13.12 3.49 0.06
C LYS A 45 -11.66 3.26 0.41
N SER A 46 -11.39 2.31 1.29
CA SER A 46 -10.01 1.90 1.61
C SER A 46 -9.55 0.72 0.75
N VAL A 47 -8.29 0.77 0.33
CA VAL A 47 -7.55 -0.33 -0.30
C VAL A 47 -6.37 -0.66 0.59
N LYS A 48 -6.40 -1.87 1.18
CA LYS A 48 -5.32 -2.34 2.06
C LYS A 48 -4.05 -2.63 1.27
N ASN A 49 -2.91 -2.40 1.91
CA ASN A 49 -1.57 -2.73 1.44
C ASN A 49 -1.34 -2.23 0.02
N ALA A 50 -1.69 -0.97 -0.24
CA ALA A 50 -1.51 -0.34 -1.53
C ALA A 50 -0.92 1.06 -1.35
N ILE A 51 -0.14 1.49 -2.34
CA ILE A 51 0.39 2.86 -2.43
C ILE A 51 0.13 3.43 -3.82
N VAL A 52 0.15 4.76 -3.92
CA VAL A 52 0.13 5.45 -5.21
C VAL A 52 1.47 5.24 -5.92
N SER A 53 1.42 4.67 -7.12
CA SER A 53 2.60 4.41 -7.96
C SER A 53 2.76 5.42 -9.10
N ARG A 54 1.65 5.96 -9.60
CA ARG A 54 1.63 6.98 -10.66
C ARG A 54 0.36 7.81 -10.60
N ILE A 55 0.50 9.09 -10.91
CA ILE A 55 -0.62 10.01 -11.17
C ILE A 55 -0.40 10.59 -12.58
N ASP A 56 -1.44 10.55 -13.40
CA ASP A 56 -1.47 11.12 -14.74
C ASP A 56 -2.68 12.03 -14.88
N VAL A 57 -2.47 13.33 -14.66
CA VAL A 57 -3.52 14.35 -14.66
C VAL A 57 -4.14 14.50 -16.04
N GLY A 58 -3.34 14.47 -17.11
CA GLY A 58 -3.83 14.62 -18.48
C GLY A 58 -4.73 13.48 -18.95
N ARG A 59 -4.67 12.33 -18.26
CA ARG A 59 -5.52 11.16 -18.49
C ARG A 59 -6.51 10.90 -17.36
N GLU A 60 -6.58 11.78 -16.37
CA GLU A 60 -7.44 11.62 -15.19
C GLU A 60 -7.30 10.24 -14.57
N ARG A 61 -6.05 9.81 -14.40
CA ARG A 61 -5.72 8.43 -14.04
C ARG A 61 -4.76 8.35 -12.85
N LEU A 62 -5.13 7.54 -11.87
CA LEU A 62 -4.31 7.22 -10.70
C LEU A 62 -4.03 5.72 -10.66
N GLU A 63 -2.78 5.33 -10.49
CA GLU A 63 -2.37 3.92 -10.44
C GLU A 63 -1.88 3.56 -9.04
N LEU A 64 -2.50 2.53 -8.45
CA LEU A 64 -2.10 1.90 -7.21
C LEU A 64 -1.28 0.64 -7.50
N VAL A 65 -0.29 0.39 -6.64
CA VAL A 65 0.45 -0.89 -6.59
C VAL A 65 0.24 -1.53 -5.23
N ALA A 66 0.02 -2.85 -5.23
CA ALA A 66 -0.06 -3.62 -4.00
C ALA A 66 1.36 -3.78 -3.40
N VAL A 67 1.48 -3.51 -2.11
CA VAL A 67 2.69 -3.68 -1.30
C VAL A 67 2.30 -4.55 -0.10
N PRO A 68 2.36 -5.89 -0.22
CA PRO A 68 1.78 -6.83 0.75
C PRO A 68 2.32 -6.75 2.18
N MET A 69 3.43 -6.04 2.40
CA MET A 69 4.11 -5.86 3.69
C MET A 69 4.12 -4.38 4.15
N LEU A 70 3.26 -3.54 3.56
CA LEU A 70 3.26 -2.10 3.81
C LEU A 70 2.93 -1.78 5.28
N ALA A 71 1.95 -2.46 5.86
CA ALA A 71 1.54 -2.22 7.23
C ALA A 71 2.68 -2.51 8.22
N GLU A 72 3.38 -3.64 8.04
CA GLU A 72 4.51 -4.05 8.85
C GLU A 72 5.68 -3.06 8.72
N ILE A 73 6.01 -2.63 7.49
CA ILE A 73 7.04 -1.62 7.25
C ILE A 73 6.68 -0.29 7.94
N GLN A 74 5.43 0.18 7.81
CA GLN A 74 5.01 1.43 8.42
C GLN A 74 5.02 1.37 9.95
N ALA A 75 4.62 0.24 10.54
CA ALA A 75 4.70 0.04 11.99
C ALA A 75 6.15 0.11 12.48
N PHE A 76 7.08 -0.55 11.77
CA PHE A 76 8.51 -0.46 12.06
C PHE A 76 9.06 0.96 11.93
N LEU A 77 8.77 1.66 10.83
CA LEU A 77 9.27 3.02 10.61
C LEU A 77 8.71 4.01 11.63
N SER A 78 7.43 3.88 12.00
CA SER A 78 6.81 4.74 13.03
C SER A 78 7.48 4.54 14.39
N GLU A 79 7.78 3.30 14.74
CA GLU A 79 8.48 2.95 15.99
C GLU A 79 9.93 3.44 15.99
N TYR A 80 10.61 3.35 14.85
CA TYR A 80 11.95 3.88 14.66
C TYR A 80 11.99 5.41 14.82
N GLU A 81 11.06 6.12 14.19
CA GLU A 81 10.93 7.57 14.31
C GLU A 81 10.60 7.99 15.74
N ARG A 82 9.72 7.25 16.43
CA ARG A 82 9.41 7.46 17.86
C ARG A 82 10.67 7.37 18.71
N CYS A 83 11.49 6.35 18.52
CA CYS A 83 12.77 6.18 19.22
C CYS A 83 13.73 7.36 18.97
N LEU A 84 13.79 7.87 17.74
CA LEU A 84 14.59 9.05 17.39
C LEU A 84 14.09 10.32 18.12
N VAL A 85 12.77 10.55 18.13
CA VAL A 85 12.15 11.71 18.78
C VAL A 85 12.35 11.66 20.30
N GLU A 86 12.20 10.49 20.91
CA GLU A 86 12.39 10.28 22.35
C GLU A 86 13.87 10.17 22.75
N GLN A 87 14.79 10.06 21.79
CA GLN A 87 16.22 9.80 21.99
C GLN A 87 16.48 8.58 22.89
N ARG A 88 15.63 7.55 22.75
CA ARG A 88 15.64 6.37 23.60
C ARG A 88 15.48 5.12 22.74
N TYR A 89 16.29 4.11 23.03
CA TYR A 89 16.11 2.79 22.47
C TYR A 89 14.92 2.08 23.10
N ASP A 90 14.13 1.39 22.28
CA ASP A 90 13.03 0.54 22.71
C ASP A 90 13.15 -0.84 22.06
N SER A 91 13.02 -1.91 22.86
CA SER A 91 13.08 -3.28 22.35
C SER A 91 11.90 -3.62 21.46
N ASP A 92 10.80 -2.87 21.56
CA ASP A 92 9.66 -3.01 20.66
C ASP A 92 10.06 -2.78 19.19
N LEU A 93 11.11 -1.99 18.93
CA LEU A 93 11.68 -1.82 17.59
C LEU A 93 12.15 -3.14 16.98
N GLU A 94 12.77 -4.02 17.78
CA GLU A 94 13.21 -5.35 17.33
C GLU A 94 12.00 -6.21 16.98
N LEU A 95 10.95 -6.18 17.80
CA LEU A 95 9.71 -6.91 17.55
C LEU A 95 9.08 -6.48 16.22
N ARG A 96 9.00 -5.17 15.95
CA ARG A 96 8.51 -4.65 14.66
C ARG A 96 9.38 -5.07 13.49
N TRP A 97 10.69 -5.16 13.69
CA TRP A 97 11.59 -5.64 12.65
C TRP A 97 11.43 -7.15 12.38
N GLU A 98 11.20 -7.96 13.42
CA GLU A 98 10.86 -9.37 13.25
C GLU A 98 9.57 -9.55 12.46
N ASP A 99 8.54 -8.73 12.68
CA ASP A 99 7.29 -8.78 11.91
C ASP A 99 7.54 -8.53 10.40
N VAL A 100 8.36 -7.52 10.07
CA VAL A 100 8.75 -7.21 8.68
C VAL A 100 9.47 -8.39 8.02
N LYS A 101 10.44 -8.99 8.73
CA LYS A 101 11.19 -10.15 8.24
C LYS A 101 10.29 -11.37 8.06
N ALA A 102 9.45 -11.66 9.06
CA ALA A 102 8.52 -12.79 9.01
C ALA A 102 7.57 -12.66 7.81
N LYS A 103 7.08 -11.44 7.51
CA LYS A 103 6.24 -11.21 6.34
C LYS A 103 6.99 -11.42 5.02
N GLY A 104 8.23 -10.93 4.94
CA GLY A 104 9.10 -11.18 3.79
C GLY A 104 9.36 -12.67 3.56
N ASP A 105 9.66 -13.41 4.62
CA ASP A 105 9.87 -14.87 4.57
C ASP A 105 8.61 -15.61 4.10
N GLU A 106 7.43 -15.23 4.59
CA GLU A 106 6.15 -15.78 4.15
C GLU A 106 5.93 -15.57 2.64
N MET A 107 6.24 -14.37 2.13
CA MET A 107 6.12 -14.04 0.70
C MET A 107 7.05 -14.92 -0.14
N VAL A 108 8.31 -15.08 0.27
CA VAL A 108 9.29 -15.94 -0.42
C VAL A 108 8.84 -17.40 -0.41
N ARG A 109 8.38 -17.92 0.74
CA ARG A 109 7.88 -19.30 0.87
C ARG A 109 6.66 -19.54 -0.01
N THR A 110 5.72 -18.57 -0.05
CA THR A 110 4.54 -18.62 -0.91
C THR A 110 4.92 -18.73 -2.38
N LEU A 111 5.87 -17.91 -2.84
CA LEU A 111 6.38 -17.98 -4.21
C LEU A 111 7.10 -19.31 -4.49
N TRP A 112 7.92 -19.79 -3.56
CA TRP A 112 8.61 -21.08 -3.70
C TRP A 112 7.61 -22.24 -3.83
N ALA A 113 6.59 -22.28 -2.97
CA ALA A 113 5.55 -23.30 -3.02
C ALA A 113 4.79 -23.27 -4.36
N ARG A 114 4.46 -22.07 -4.85
CA ARG A 114 3.73 -21.87 -6.11
C ARG A 114 4.51 -22.32 -7.35
N TYR A 115 5.83 -22.11 -7.39
CA TYR A 115 6.61 -22.28 -8.63
C TYR A 115 7.68 -23.38 -8.59
N LYS A 116 8.11 -23.85 -7.42
CA LYS A 116 9.14 -24.89 -7.27
C LYS A 116 8.66 -26.13 -6.51
N GLY A 117 7.65 -26.02 -5.65
CA GLY A 117 7.12 -27.13 -4.84
C GLY A 117 6.33 -28.20 -5.61
N VAL A 118 5.99 -27.99 -6.89
CA VAL A 118 5.12 -28.88 -7.69
C VAL A 118 5.91 -29.86 -8.58
N LYS A 119 7.24 -29.73 -8.71
CA LYS A 119 8.09 -30.62 -9.54
C LYS A 119 8.79 -31.72 -8.71
N ALA A 120 8.06 -32.42 -7.87
CA ALA A 120 8.54 -33.62 -7.20
C ALA A 120 7.43 -34.69 -7.15
N GLN A 121 7.10 -35.25 -8.31
CA GLN A 121 6.49 -36.57 -8.47
C GLN A 121 7.18 -37.27 -9.63
#